data_AF-A0A8W8L075-F1
#
_entry.id   AF-A0A8W8L075-F1
#
_cell.length_a   1.000
_cell.length_b   1.000
_cell.length_c   1.000
_cell.angle_alpha   90.00
_cell.angle_beta   90.00
_cell.angle_gamma   90.00
#
_symmetry.space_group_name_H-M   'P 1'
#
loop_
_entity.id
_entity.type
_entity.pdbx_description
1 polymer ?
#
loop_
_entity_poly.entity_id
_entity_poly.type
_entity_poly.pdbx_seq_one_letter_code
_entity_poly.pdbx_strand_id
1 'polypeptide(L)'
;VTERILPLATTTEQVKALAQFVADKMGGCIEKGQLPNFSWELPLSQVKFELKSNVVPIGKIKAGIHIHRALLFKALADRIALPCTLTRGEYNRAWNEVMLPETPEQPGAQKFPPRCFIVDLIHQPGRLMRSDSPEAVTYKKL
;
A
#
# COMPACT_ATOMS: atom_id res chain seq x y z
N VAL A 1 -2.21 9.89 -19.44
CA VAL A 1 -2.26 10.99 -18.46
C VAL A 1 -1.34 10.60 -17.30
N THR A 2 -0.20 11.28 -17.15
CA THR A 2 0.77 11.05 -16.07
C THR A 2 0.34 11.90 -14.87
N GLU A 3 -0.51 11.37 -14.00
CA GLU A 3 -0.86 12.05 -12.75
C GLU A 3 0.38 12.11 -11.86
N ARG A 4 0.91 13.32 -11.66
CA ARG A 4 1.98 13.57 -10.71
C ARG A 4 1.33 13.64 -9.33
N ILE A 5 1.67 12.69 -8.44
CA ILE A 5 1.19 12.63 -7.04
C ILE A 5 1.53 13.92 -6.27
N LEU A 6 2.52 14.68 -6.76
CA LEU A 6 2.84 16.04 -6.34
C LEU A 6 2.28 17.00 -7.42
N PRO A 7 1.13 17.67 -7.21
CA PRO A 7 0.74 18.32 -5.95
C PRO A 7 -0.72 18.01 -5.57
N LEU A 8 -0.98 16.86 -4.94
CA LEU A 8 -2.29 16.63 -4.33
C LEU A 8 -2.43 17.47 -3.05
N ALA A 9 -3.65 17.97 -2.79
CA ALA A 9 -3.91 19.04 -1.84
C ALA A 9 -3.85 18.58 -0.38
N THR A 10 -4.03 17.28 -0.11
CA THR A 10 -4.01 16.72 1.25
C THR A 10 -3.19 15.43 1.34
N THR A 11 -2.62 15.15 2.51
CA THR A 11 -1.89 13.89 2.78
C THR A 11 -2.75 12.67 2.46
N THR A 12 -4.05 12.73 2.74
CA THR A 12 -5.01 11.66 2.44
C THR A 12 -5.12 11.35 0.95
N GLU A 13 -5.16 12.37 0.09
CA GLU A 13 -5.18 12.20 -1.37
C GLU A 13 -3.86 11.60 -1.87
N GLN A 14 -2.73 12.07 -1.34
CA GLN A 14 -1.42 11.51 -1.66
C GLN A 14 -1.33 10.02 -1.33
N VAL A 15 -1.84 9.61 -0.16
CA VAL A 15 -1.90 8.19 0.23
C VAL A 15 -2.75 7.40 -0.76
N LYS A 16 -3.93 7.90 -1.12
CA LYS A 16 -4.86 7.24 -2.04
C LYS A 16 -4.26 7.06 -3.43
N ALA A 17 -3.71 8.14 -3.99
CA ALA A 17 -3.08 8.11 -5.31
C ALA A 17 -1.87 7.19 -5.34
N LEU A 18 -1.04 7.22 -4.29
CA LEU A 18 0.11 6.31 -4.19
C LEU A 18 -0.33 4.85 -4.07
N ALA A 19 -1.36 4.57 -3.28
CA ALA A 19 -1.90 3.23 -3.11
C ALA A 19 -2.43 2.67 -4.44
N GLN A 20 -3.19 3.47 -5.19
CA GLN A 20 -3.68 3.09 -6.52
C GLN A 20 -2.53 2.83 -7.48
N PHE A 21 -1.53 3.72 -7.52
CA PHE A 21 -0.36 3.56 -8.36
C PHE A 21 0.40 2.26 -8.07
N VAL A 22 0.61 1.93 -6.80
CA VAL A 22 1.28 0.70 -6.37
C VAL A 22 0.48 -0.53 -6.80
N ALA A 23 -0.84 -0.52 -6.59
CA ALA A 23 -1.70 -1.62 -7.00
C ALA A 23 -1.63 -1.83 -8.51
N ASP A 24 -1.78 -0.77 -9.31
CA ASP A 24 -1.75 -0.84 -10.77
C ASP A 24 -0.41 -1.36 -11.31
N LYS A 25 0.70 -1.00 -10.67
CA LYS A 25 2.04 -1.49 -11.04
C LYS A 25 2.29 -2.95 -10.65
N MET A 26 1.53 -3.50 -9.71
CA MET A 26 1.71 -4.85 -9.16
C MET A 26 0.49 -5.76 -9.38
N GLY A 27 -0.25 -5.56 -10.47
CA GLY A 27 -1.34 -6.46 -10.91
C GLY A 27 -2.75 -6.03 -10.55
N GLY A 28 -2.97 -4.77 -10.19
CA GLY A 28 -4.28 -4.16 -9.97
C GLY A 28 -4.95 -4.53 -8.63
N CYS A 29 -6.22 -4.19 -8.45
CA CYS A 29 -7.00 -4.64 -7.30
C CYS A 29 -7.25 -6.16 -7.36
N ILE A 30 -7.19 -6.82 -6.21
CA ILE A 30 -7.44 -8.26 -6.06
C ILE A 30 -8.69 -8.44 -5.21
N GLU A 31 -9.73 -9.04 -5.76
CA GLU A 31 -10.96 -9.29 -5.03
C GLU A 31 -10.75 -10.17 -3.80
N LYS A 32 -11.60 -9.99 -2.79
CA LYS A 32 -11.57 -10.81 -1.57
C LYS A 32 -11.78 -12.28 -1.96
N GLY A 33 -10.87 -13.15 -1.49
CA GLY A 33 -10.88 -14.58 -1.82
C GLY A 33 -10.17 -14.96 -3.12
N GLN A 34 -9.76 -14.01 -3.97
CA GLN A 34 -8.99 -14.30 -5.19
C GLN A 34 -7.46 -14.26 -5.00
N LEU A 35 -6.99 -13.90 -3.80
CA LEU A 35 -5.57 -13.92 -3.44
C LEU A 35 -4.86 -15.26 -3.71
N PRO A 36 -5.45 -16.44 -3.40
CA PRO A 36 -4.83 -17.73 -3.72
C PRO A 36 -4.69 -17.97 -5.23
N ASN A 37 -5.61 -17.41 -6.03
CA ASN A 37 -5.60 -17.52 -7.48
C ASN A 37 -4.65 -16.50 -8.13
N PHE A 38 -4.10 -15.56 -7.35
CA PHE A 38 -3.21 -14.53 -7.84
C PHE A 38 -1.77 -15.07 -7.97
N SER A 39 -1.40 -15.50 -9.18
CA SER A 39 -0.09 -16.09 -9.47
C SER A 39 1.05 -15.05 -9.51
N TRP A 40 1.56 -14.65 -8.34
CA TRP A 40 2.71 -13.73 -8.22
C TRP A 40 4.07 -14.42 -8.37
N GLU A 41 4.17 -15.72 -8.10
CA GLU A 41 5.43 -16.47 -8.08
C GLU A 41 6.04 -16.67 -9.47
N LEU A 42 5.22 -16.92 -10.49
CA LEU A 42 5.69 -17.11 -11.86
C LEU A 42 6.32 -15.83 -12.44
N PRO A 43 5.66 -14.65 -12.40
CA PRO A 43 6.29 -13.38 -12.81
C PRO A 43 7.57 -13.08 -12.03
N LEU A 44 7.60 -13.35 -10.72
CA LEU A 44 8.80 -13.14 -9.91
C LEU A 44 9.95 -14.06 -10.34
N SER A 45 9.66 -15.33 -10.62
CA SER A 45 10.67 -16.31 -11.05
C SER A 45 11.24 -15.98 -12.42
N GLN A 46 10.42 -15.48 -13.34
CA GLN A 46 10.87 -14.97 -14.64
C GLN A 46 11.86 -13.80 -14.48
N VAL A 47 11.58 -12.86 -13.57
CA VAL A 47 12.49 -11.74 -13.29
C VAL A 47 13.81 -12.22 -12.68
N LYS A 48 13.76 -13.17 -11.74
CA LYS A 48 14.98 -13.79 -11.18
C LYS A 48 15.83 -14.46 -12.24
N PHE A 49 15.19 -15.19 -13.15
CA PHE A 49 15.85 -15.86 -14.27
C PHE A 49 16.52 -14.86 -15.22
N GLU A 50 15.80 -13.80 -15.61
CA GLU A 50 16.32 -12.73 -16.48
C GLU A 50 17.53 -12.02 -15.85
N LEU A 51 17.44 -11.72 -14.55
CA LEU A 51 18.52 -11.08 -13.79
C LEU A 51 19.67 -12.03 -13.43
N LYS A 52 19.49 -13.35 -13.59
CA LYS A 52 20.39 -14.40 -13.07
C LYS A 52 20.75 -14.17 -11.59
N SER A 53 19.77 -13.73 -10.80
CA SER A 53 19.97 -13.34 -9.40
C SER A 53 18.73 -13.58 -8.56
N ASN A 54 18.95 -13.92 -7.28
CA ASN A 54 17.87 -13.98 -6.28
C ASN A 54 17.50 -12.60 -5.72
N VAL A 55 18.32 -11.58 -5.97
CA VAL A 55 18.06 -10.20 -5.57
C VAL A 55 17.22 -9.53 -6.65
N VAL A 56 15.94 -9.29 -6.35
CA VAL A 56 14.99 -8.67 -7.27
C VAL A 56 14.71 -7.22 -6.84
N PRO A 57 15.00 -6.22 -7.70
CA PRO A 57 14.60 -4.85 -7.45
C PRO A 57 13.07 -4.73 -7.36
N ILE A 58 12.56 -4.04 -6.33
CA ILE A 58 11.11 -3.93 -6.07
C ILE A 58 10.33 -3.37 -7.26
N GLY A 59 10.93 -2.46 -8.03
CA GLY A 59 10.31 -1.87 -9.22
C GLY A 59 10.22 -2.80 -10.45
N LYS A 60 10.87 -3.97 -10.44
CA LYS A 60 10.74 -4.98 -11.51
C LYS A 60 9.63 -6.01 -11.26
N ILE A 61 9.04 -6.01 -10.08
CA ILE A 61 7.97 -6.94 -9.72
C ILE A 61 6.66 -6.48 -10.34
N LYS A 62 6.13 -7.27 -11.28
CA LYS A 62 4.90 -6.95 -12.04
C LYS A 62 3.61 -7.41 -11.36
N ALA A 63 3.71 -8.41 -10.50
CA ALA A 63 2.59 -8.98 -9.74
C ALA A 63 3.05 -9.21 -8.31
N GLY A 64 2.33 -8.66 -7.34
CA GLY A 64 2.72 -8.74 -5.93
C GLY A 64 1.53 -8.83 -5.00
N ILE A 65 1.73 -9.51 -3.87
CA ILE A 65 0.79 -9.60 -2.74
C ILE A 65 1.13 -8.54 -1.68
N HIS A 66 0.57 -8.68 -0.47
CA HIS A 66 0.73 -7.77 0.67
C HIS A 66 2.16 -7.27 0.89
N ILE A 67 3.12 -8.16 1.14
CA ILE A 67 4.50 -7.75 1.41
C ILE A 67 5.16 -6.96 0.27
N HIS A 68 4.89 -7.35 -0.97
CA HIS A 68 5.51 -6.74 -2.15
C HIS A 68 4.97 -5.32 -2.35
N ARG A 69 3.65 -5.17 -2.27
CA ARG A 69 2.98 -3.89 -2.40
C ARG A 69 3.30 -2.96 -1.24
N ALA A 70 3.32 -3.46 -0.01
CA ALA A 70 3.64 -2.64 1.16
C ALA A 70 5.09 -2.12 1.14
N LEU A 71 6.03 -2.93 0.64
CA LEU A 71 7.42 -2.51 0.41
C LEU A 71 7.52 -1.41 -0.64
N LEU A 72 6.85 -1.58 -1.79
CA LEU A 72 6.86 -0.55 -2.84
C LEU A 72 6.20 0.75 -2.36
N PHE A 73 5.06 0.65 -1.69
CA PHE A 73 4.37 1.80 -1.11
C PHE A 73 5.27 2.56 -0.15
N LYS A 74 5.90 1.88 0.81
CA LYS A 74 6.83 2.52 1.75
C LYS A 74 7.99 3.21 1.04
N ALA A 75 8.63 2.52 0.10
CA ALA A 75 9.77 3.05 -0.64
C ALA A 75 9.40 4.31 -1.43
N LEU A 76 8.21 4.36 -2.02
CA LEU A 76 7.72 5.53 -2.76
C LEU A 76 7.24 6.65 -1.82
N ALA A 77 6.57 6.31 -0.72
CA ALA A 77 6.13 7.26 0.30
C ALA A 77 7.32 8.04 0.87
N ASP A 78 8.43 7.36 1.16
CA ASP A 78 9.66 8.00 1.65
C ASP A 78 10.27 8.97 0.64
N ARG A 79 10.09 8.72 -0.66
CA ARG A 79 10.57 9.62 -1.73
C ARG A 79 9.76 10.90 -1.85
N ILE A 80 8.49 10.87 -1.46
CA ILE A 80 7.60 12.03 -1.45
C ILE A 80 7.44 12.63 -0.04
N ALA A 81 8.27 12.21 0.92
CA ALA A 81 8.22 12.62 2.32
C ALA A 81 6.86 12.39 3.00
N LEU A 82 6.14 11.34 2.60
CA LEU A 82 4.87 10.94 3.20
C LEU A 82 5.12 10.08 4.44
N PRO A 83 4.70 10.50 5.64
CA PRO A 83 4.91 9.75 6.87
C PRO A 83 4.04 8.48 6.87
N CYS A 84 4.70 7.33 6.76
CA CYS A 84 4.05 6.03 6.88
C CYS A 84 4.98 5.01 7.56
N THR A 85 4.39 3.97 8.14
CA THR A 85 5.10 2.81 8.66
C THR A 85 5.05 1.65 7.66
N LEU A 86 5.93 0.67 7.86
CA LEU A 86 5.84 -0.64 7.23
C LEU A 86 5.88 -1.67 8.34
N THR A 87 4.76 -2.37 8.55
CA THR A 87 4.65 -3.40 9.58
C THR A 87 4.62 -4.76 8.90
N ARG A 88 5.54 -5.63 9.31
CA ARG A 88 5.61 -7.01 8.82
C ARG A 88 4.83 -7.92 9.76
N GLY A 89 3.90 -8.68 9.20
CA GLY A 89 3.22 -9.79 9.86
C GLY A 89 3.82 -11.14 9.46
N GLU A 90 3.06 -12.20 9.74
CA GLU A 90 3.44 -13.58 9.42
C GLU A 90 3.06 -13.95 7.97
N TYR A 91 3.62 -15.03 7.42
CA TYR A 91 3.21 -15.61 6.12
C TYR A 91 3.07 -14.61 4.95
N ASN A 92 4.10 -13.81 4.69
CA ASN A 92 4.14 -12.79 3.62
C ASN A 92 3.09 -11.66 3.77
N ARG A 93 2.57 -11.46 4.98
CA ARG A 93 1.74 -10.31 5.34
C ARG A 93 2.62 -9.11 5.66
N ALA A 94 2.29 -7.97 5.07
CA ALA A 94 2.77 -6.68 5.53
C ALA A 94 1.78 -5.60 5.12
N TRP A 95 1.77 -4.50 5.85
CA TRP A 95 0.88 -3.37 5.60
C TRP A 95 1.56 -2.06 5.96
N ASN A 96 0.98 -0.97 5.47
CA ASN A 96 1.43 0.37 5.79
C ASN A 96 0.39 1.07 6.65
N GLU A 97 0.89 1.77 7.67
CA GLU A 97 0.05 2.61 8.52
C GLU A 97 0.45 4.08 8.35
N VAL A 98 -0.55 4.96 8.33
CA VAL A 98 -0.39 6.40 8.16
C VAL A 98 -1.11 7.12 9.28
N MET A 99 -0.51 8.21 9.76
CA MET A 99 -1.11 9.06 10.78
C MET A 99 -1.85 10.20 10.07
N LEU A 100 -3.18 10.22 10.18
CA LEU A 100 -4.03 11.22 9.51
C LEU A 100 -4.98 11.88 10.51
N PRO A 101 -5.35 13.15 10.29
CA PRO A 101 -6.45 13.78 11.02
C PRO A 101 -7.79 13.12 10.65
N GLU A 102 -8.67 12.94 11.64
CA GLU A 102 -9.98 12.29 11.44
C GLU A 102 -10.97 13.16 10.64
N THR A 103 -10.78 14.48 10.68
CA THR A 103 -11.54 15.44 9.89
C THR A 103 -10.69 15.98 8.74
N PRO A 104 -11.27 16.15 7.53
CA PRO A 104 -10.58 16.88 6.46
C PRO A 104 -10.22 18.26 6.98
N GLU A 105 -9.05 18.76 6.57
CA GLU A 105 -8.41 20.00 7.03
C GLU A 105 -9.31 21.22 6.76
N GLN A 106 -10.33 21.42 7.58
CA GLN A 106 -11.14 22.63 7.59
C GLN A 106 -10.45 23.66 8.49
N PRO A 107 -10.27 24.91 8.04
CA PRO A 107 -9.74 25.97 8.88
C PRO A 107 -10.66 26.16 10.10
N GLY A 108 -10.19 25.76 11.29
CA GLY A 108 -10.95 25.86 12.55
C GLY A 108 -11.45 24.53 13.14
N ALA A 109 -11.18 23.39 12.51
CA ALA A 109 -11.51 22.09 13.10
C ALA A 109 -10.66 21.80 14.35
N GLN A 110 -11.30 21.20 15.36
CA GLN A 110 -10.64 20.77 16.59
C GLN A 110 -9.51 19.80 16.24
N LYS A 111 -8.26 20.17 16.57
CA LYS A 111 -7.06 19.34 16.36
C LYS A 111 -7.09 18.14 17.31
N PHE A 112 -7.89 17.14 16.97
CA PHE A 112 -7.82 15.82 17.62
C PHE A 112 -6.44 15.21 17.34
N PRO A 113 -5.92 14.35 18.23
CA PRO A 113 -4.69 13.64 17.97
C PRO A 113 -4.82 12.85 16.65
N PRO A 114 -3.77 12.84 15.81
CA PRO A 114 -3.80 12.08 14.57
C PRO A 114 -4.06 10.61 14.88
N ARG A 115 -4.93 9.98 14.09
CA ARG A 115 -5.27 8.56 14.23
C ARG A 115 -4.48 7.72 13.24
N CYS A 116 -4.23 6.47 13.62
CA CYS A 116 -3.52 5.51 12.79
C CYS A 116 -4.50 4.81 11.84
N PHE A 117 -4.20 4.85 10.54
CA PHE A 117 -4.97 4.21 9.49
C PHE A 117 -4.10 3.25 8.70
N ILE A 118 -4.61 2.06 8.42
CA ILE A 118 -4.02 1.09 7.50
C ILE A 118 -4.47 1.43 6.09
N VAL A 119 -3.51 1.42 5.17
CA VAL A 119 -3.77 1.57 3.74
C VAL A 119 -4.05 0.20 3.13
N ASP A 120 -5.24 0.01 2.57
CA ASP A 120 -5.53 -1.16 1.74
C ASP A 120 -4.80 -1.01 0.40
N LEU A 121 -3.95 -1.98 0.08
CA LEU A 121 -3.22 -2.06 -1.19
C LEU A 121 -3.68 -3.25 -2.04
N ILE A 122 -4.60 -4.07 -1.53
CA ILE A 122 -4.98 -5.35 -2.14
C ILE A 122 -6.40 -5.28 -2.68
N HIS A 123 -7.40 -5.09 -1.81
CA HIS A 123 -8.80 -5.27 -2.19
C HIS A 123 -9.38 -3.99 -2.78
N GLN A 124 -9.20 -2.89 -2.05
CA GLN A 124 -9.65 -1.55 -2.46
C GLN A 124 -8.47 -0.59 -2.30
N PRO A 125 -7.56 -0.53 -3.28
CA PRO A 125 -6.39 0.34 -3.23
C PRO A 125 -6.75 1.78 -2.84
N GLY A 126 -6.14 2.28 -1.76
CA GLY A 126 -6.38 3.63 -1.24
C GLY A 126 -7.50 3.74 -0.21
N ARG A 127 -8.22 2.65 0.08
CA ARG A 127 -9.12 2.64 1.24
C ARG A 127 -8.31 2.73 2.53
N LEU A 128 -8.75 3.62 3.43
CA LEU A 128 -8.15 3.81 4.74
C LEU A 128 -9.01 3.13 5.80
N MET A 129 -8.42 2.18 6.52
CA MET A 129 -9.07 1.44 7.60
C MET A 129 -8.47 1.91 8.92
N ARG A 130 -9.30 2.29 9.91
CA ARG A 130 -8.76 2.63 11.23
C ARG A 130 -8.05 1.42 11.83
N SER A 131 -6.87 1.61 12.42
CA SER A 131 -6.04 0.51 12.92
C SER A 131 -6.72 -0.34 14.00
N ASP A 132 -7.69 0.23 14.73
CA ASP A 132 -8.50 -0.38 15.79
C ASP A 132 -9.82 -1.00 15.28
N SER A 133 -10.15 -0.82 14.00
CA SER A 133 -11.37 -1.38 13.42
C SER A 133 -11.30 -2.91 13.25
N PRO A 134 -12.44 -3.63 13.29
CA PRO A 134 -12.46 -5.05 12.97
C PRO A 134 -11.96 -5.34 11.55
N GLU A 135 -12.19 -4.41 10.61
CA GLU A 135 -11.70 -4.51 9.23
C GLU A 135 -10.17 -4.57 9.16
N ALA A 136 -9.49 -3.72 9.94
CA ALA A 136 -8.03 -3.72 10.07
C ALA A 136 -7.51 -5.04 10.65
N VAL A 137 -8.18 -5.59 11.67
CA VAL A 137 -7.82 -6.88 12.25
C VAL A 137 -7.96 -8.00 11.22
N THR A 138 -9.02 -7.99 10.44
CA THR A 138 -9.25 -8.93 9.34
C THR A 138 -8.17 -8.81 8.28
N TYR A 139 -7.80 -7.59 7.86
CA TYR A 139 -6.75 -7.35 6.86
C TYR A 139 -5.36 -7.85 7.31
N LYS A 140 -5.07 -7.76 8.61
CA LYS A 140 -3.82 -8.28 9.21
C LYS A 140 -3.75 -9.80 9.27
N LYS A 141 -4.90 -10.50 9.32
CA LYS A 141 -5.00 -11.94 9.62
C LYS A 141 -5.34 -12.83 8.42
N LEU A 142 -6.38 -12.48 7.66
CA LEU A 142 -6.73 -13.17 6.40
C LEU A 142 -5.62 -12.93 5.42
#